data_AF-F2BFY6-F1
#
_entry.id   AF-F2BFY6-F1
#
_cell.length_a   1.000
_cell.length_b   1.000
_cell.length_c   1.000
_cell.angle_alpha   90.00
_cell.angle_beta   90.00
_cell.angle_gamma   90.00
#
_symmetry.space_group_name_H-M   'P 1'
#
loop_
_entity.id
_entity.type
_entity.pdbx_description
1 polymer ?
#
loop_
_entity_poly.entity_id
_entity_poly.type
_entity_poly.pdbx_seq_one_letter_code
_entity_poly.pdbx_strand_id
1 'polypeptide(L)' 'MTTAQQIQFERIAAAIEFLYDHHREQPDLAAVAAHVHISPQHLQRQFQQWAGLGCVGN' A
#
# COMPACT_ATOMS: atom_id res chain seq x y z
N MET A 1 -19.94 11.46 10.48
CA MET A 1 -18.51 11.70 10.79
C MET A 1 -17.75 10.52 10.24
N THR A 2 -17.04 10.69 9.13
CA THR A 2 -16.22 9.61 8.54
C THR A 2 -14.98 9.46 9.40
N THR A 3 -14.79 8.28 10.00
CA THR A 3 -13.67 8.05 10.92
C THR A 3 -12.37 8.06 10.12
N ALA A 4 -11.28 8.59 10.68
CA ALA A 4 -9.97 8.58 10.04
C ALA A 4 -9.55 7.17 9.54
N GLN A 5 -10.01 6.11 10.21
CA GLN A 5 -9.83 4.72 9.76
C GLN A 5 -10.52 4.39 8.44
N GLN A 6 -11.71 4.90 8.17
CA GLN A 6 -12.41 4.65 6.89
C GLN A 6 -11.64 5.24 5.72
N ILE A 7 -11.12 6.46 5.88
CA ILE A 7 -10.30 7.13 4.85
C ILE A 7 -9.00 6.36 4.60
N GLN A 8 -8.38 5.80 5.65
CA GLN A 8 -7.21 4.93 5.50
C GLN A 8 -7.55 3.62 4.78
N PHE A 9 -8.71 3.03 5.09
CA PHE A 9 -9.16 1.80 4.47
C PHE A 9 -9.47 1.99 2.97
N GLU A 10 -10.17 3.06 2.61
CA GLU A 10 -10.45 3.43 1.21
C GLU A 10 -9.16 3.66 0.43
N ARG A 11 -8.16 4.31 1.05
CA ARG A 11 -6.83 4.49 0.44
C ARG A 11 -6.12 3.16 0.22
N ILE A 12 -6.13 2.26 1.18
CA ILE A 12 -5.50 0.93 1.03
C ILE A 12 -6.25 0.11 -0.03
N ALA A 13 -7.58 0.17 -0.06
CA ALA A 13 -8.39 -0.49 -1.09
C ALA A 13 -8.01 0.00 -2.49
N ALA A 14 -7.91 1.32 -2.69
CA ALA A 14 -7.48 1.90 -3.97
C ALA A 14 -6.04 1.48 -4.36
N ALA A 15 -5.11 1.39 -3.40
CA ALA A 15 -3.76 0.87 -3.66
C ALA A 15 -3.78 -0.59 -4.12
N ILE A 16 -4.61 -1.43 -3.50
CA ILE A 16 -4.75 -2.84 -3.85
C ILE A 16 -5.40 -2.99 -5.22
N GLU A 17 -6.43 -2.20 -5.52
CA GLU A 17 -7.11 -2.19 -6.81
C GLU A 17 -6.13 -1.82 -7.94
N PHE A 18 -5.32 -0.78 -7.73
CA PHE A 18 -4.27 -0.37 -8.65
C PHE A 18 -3.20 -1.46 -8.84
N LEU A 19 -2.77 -2.12 -7.76
CA LEU A 19 -1.86 -3.26 -7.83
C LEU A 19 -2.46 -4.43 -8.61
N TYR A 20 -3.76 -4.66 -8.47
CA TYR A 20 -4.47 -5.74 -9.17
C TYR A 20 -4.65 -5.43 -10.66
N ASP A 21 -4.94 -4.18 -11.01
CA ASP A 21 -5.07 -3.76 -12.42
C ASP A 21 -3.71 -3.82 -13.13
N HIS A 22 -2.66 -3.29 -12.49
CA HIS A 22 -1.32 -3.21 -13.06
C HIS A 22 -0.43 -4.43 -12.76
N HIS A 23 -0.92 -5.50 -12.12
CA HIS A 23 -0.08 -6.65 -11.70
C HIS A 23 0.76 -7.26 -12.84
N ARG A 24 0.30 -7.19 -14.09
CA ARG A 24 1.00 -7.71 -15.28
C ARG A 24 2.26 -6.90 -15.63
N GLU A 25 2.28 -5.62 -15.26
CA GLU A 25 3.38 -4.68 -15.55
C GLU A 25 4.42 -4.65 -14.42
N GLN A 26 4.18 -5.38 -13.31
CA GLN A 26 4.98 -5.32 -12.08
C GLN A 26 5.25 -3.87 -11.64
N PRO A 27 4.21 -3.09 -11.33
CA PRO A 27 4.36 -1.72 -10.87
C PRO A 27 5.23 -1.69 -9.62
N ASP A 28 6.25 -0.84 -9.66
CA ASP A 28 7.07 -0.58 -8.50
C ASP A 28 6.24 0.03 -7.37
N LEU A 29 6.70 -0.21 -6.15
CA LEU A 29 6.10 0.32 -4.93
C LEU A 29 5.93 1.86 -4.97
N ALA A 30 6.79 2.55 -5.72
CA ALA A 30 6.72 3.99 -5.95
C ALA A 30 5.50 4.42 -6.80
N ALA A 31 5.12 3.62 -7.80
CA ALA A 31 3.98 3.92 -8.67
C ALA A 31 2.66 3.84 -7.89
N VAL A 32 2.52 2.80 -7.07
CA VAL A 32 1.36 2.62 -6.18
C VAL A 32 1.30 3.75 -5.15
N ALA A 33 2.44 4.10 -4.55
CA ALA A 33 2.53 5.16 -3.56
C ALA A 33 2.15 6.54 -4.11
N ALA A 34 2.57 6.84 -5.35
CA ALA A 34 2.16 8.03 -6.08
C ALA A 34 0.65 8.05 -6.33
N HIS A 35 0.04 6.89 -6.66
CA HIS A 35 -1.39 6.75 -6.89
C HIS A 35 -2.23 7.03 -5.62
N VAL A 36 -1.79 6.55 -4.46
CA VAL A 36 -2.49 6.75 -3.18
C VAL A 36 -2.00 7.93 -2.35
N HIS A 37 -1.18 8.82 -2.95
CA HIS A 37 -0.67 10.04 -2.33
C HIS A 37 -0.01 9.81 -0.96
N ILE A 38 0.76 8.72 -0.83
CA ILE A 38 1.58 8.43 0.35
C ILE A 38 3.02 8.18 -0.06
N SER A 39 3.96 8.39 0.87
CA SER A 39 5.36 8.12 0.57
C SER A 39 5.60 6.62 0.35
N PRO A 40 6.43 6.22 -0.63
CA PRO A 40 6.71 4.81 -0.91
C PRO A 40 7.26 4.06 0.29
N GLN A 41 8.06 4.71 1.15
CA GLN A 41 8.56 4.11 2.39
C GLN A 41 7.43 3.78 3.39
N HIS A 42 6.38 4.60 3.43
CA HIS A 42 5.24 4.39 4.32
C HIS A 42 4.38 3.23 3.82
N LEU A 43 4.12 3.20 2.51
CA LEU A 43 3.45 2.07 1.84
C LEU A 43 4.25 0.78 2.04
N GLN A 44 5.58 0.82 1.94
CA GLN A 44 6.46 -0.34 2.14
C GLN A 44 6.30 -0.94 3.53
N ARG A 45 6.33 -0.09 4.57
CA ARG A 45 6.17 -0.55 5.95
C ARG A 45 4.77 -1.10 6.19
N GLN A 46 3.72 -0.46 5.67
CA GLN A 46 2.36 -1.00 5.75
C GLN A 46 2.25 -2.35 5.06
N PHE A 47 2.80 -2.49 3.86
CA PHE A 47 2.79 -3.75 3.12
C PHE A 47 3.58 -4.85 3.82
N GLN A 48 4.75 -4.55 4.39
CA GLN A 48 5.54 -5.53 5.15
C GLN A 48 4.83 -5.99 6.43
N GLN A 49 4.18 -5.06 7.14
CA GLN A 49 3.37 -5.38 8.31
C GLN A 49 2.15 -6.23 7.92
N TRP A 50 1.53 -5.95 6.78
CA TRP A 50 0.34 -6.66 6.30
C TRP A 50 0.66 -8.03 5.71
N ALA A 51 1.76 -8.16 4.96
CA ALA A 51 2.23 -9.41 4.35
C ALA A 51 2.94 -10.34 5.34
N GLY A 52 3.13 -9.92 6.60
CA GLY A 52 3.83 -10.72 7.61
C GLY A 52 5.31 -10.97 7.31
N LEU A 53 5.91 -10.28 6.33
CA LEU A 53 7.32 -10.42 5.93
C LEU A 53 8.30 -9.79 6.94
N GLY A 54 7.82 -9.41 8.12
CA GLY A 54 8.58 -8.76 9.19
C GLY A 54 9.50 -9.67 10.02
N CYS A 55 9.79 -10.89 9.58
CA CYS A 55 10.73 -11.79 10.26
C CYS A 55 12.06 -11.89 9.49
N VAL A 56 12.77 -10.76 9.34
CA VAL A 56 14.24 -10.75 9.33
C VAL A 56 14.64 -9.80 10.45
N GLY A 57 14.79 -10.38 11.64
CA GLY A 57 15.45 -9.75 12.77
C GLY A 57 16.94 -10.06 12.70
N ASN A 58 17.75 -9.02 12.87
CA ASN A 58 19.22 -8.99 13.08
C ASN A 58 20.10 -9.72 12.05
#